data_AF-A0A2W4WHY9-F1
#
_entry.id   AF-A0A2W4WHY9-F1
#
_cell.length_a   1.000
_cell.length_b   1.000
_cell.length_c   1.000
_cell.angle_alpha   90.00
_cell.angle_beta   90.00
_cell.angle_gamma   90.00
#
_symmetry.space_group_name_H-M   'P 1'
#
loop_
_entity.id
_entity.type
_entity.pdbx_description
1 polymer ?
#
loop_
_entity_poly.entity_id
_entity_poly.type
_entity_poly.pdbx_seq_one_letter_code
_entity_poly.pdbx_strand_id
1 'polypeptide(L)' 'NVPSSTSVDTSSSTVKLFLPGFDKTQVKLTQYGPEVTVEAGDQRHNLSLPPALNGRSVTGAKFQEGYLIVSFG' A
#
# COMPACT_ATOMS: atom_id res chain seq x y z
N ASN A 1 -9.17 -14.72 -13.38
CA ASN A 1 -7.92 -14.14 -12.86
C ASN A 1 -8.21 -12.68 -12.54
N VAL A 2 -8.53 -12.35 -11.30
CA VAL A 2 -8.81 -10.95 -10.92
C VAL A 2 -7.48 -10.19 -10.99
N PRO A 3 -7.38 -9.04 -11.65
CA PRO A 3 -6.16 -8.26 -11.64
C PRO A 3 -5.91 -7.82 -10.20
N SER A 4 -4.81 -8.26 -9.61
CA SER A 4 -4.41 -7.86 -8.27
C SER A 4 -4.23 -6.34 -8.28
N SER A 5 -5.11 -5.59 -7.60
CA SER A 5 -4.98 -4.12 -7.47
C SER A 5 -3.68 -3.69 -6.76
N THR A 6 -2.87 -4.63 -6.28
CA THR A 6 -1.65 -4.40 -5.53
C THR A 6 -0.46 -5.05 -6.23
N SER A 7 0.58 -4.26 -6.50
CA SER A 7 1.88 -4.72 -6.97
C SER A 7 2.92 -4.55 -5.88
N VAL A 8 3.68 -5.59 -5.57
CA VAL A 8 4.74 -5.53 -4.56
C VAL A 8 6.10 -5.65 -5.24
N ASP A 9 6.96 -4.68 -4.98
CA ASP A 9 8.33 -4.63 -5.46
C ASP A 9 9.28 -4.94 -4.30
N THR A 10 9.74 -6.19 -4.22
CA THR A 10 10.65 -6.63 -3.15
C THR A 10 12.06 -6.09 -3.34
N SER A 11 12.47 -5.75 -4.57
CA SER A 11 13.78 -5.18 -4.89
C SER A 11 13.96 -3.77 -4.32
N SER A 12 12.95 -2.93 -4.52
CA SER A 12 12.91 -1.53 -4.05
C SER A 12 12.23 -1.40 -2.70
N SER A 13 11.76 -2.52 -2.14
CA SER A 13 10.97 -2.56 -0.90
C SER A 13 9.77 -1.60 -0.93
N THR A 14 9.02 -1.60 -2.04
CA THR A 14 7.86 -0.73 -2.23
C THR A 14 6.60 -1.53 -2.55
N VAL A 15 5.45 -1.03 -2.13
CA VAL A 15 4.13 -1.60 -2.46
C VAL A 15 3.35 -0.54 -3.21
N LYS A 16 2.82 -0.88 -4.39
CA LYS A 16 1.94 -0.02 -5.18
C LYS A 16 0.52 -0.56 -5.09
N LEU A 17 -0.40 0.26 -4.60
CA LEU A 17 -1.83 -0.06 -4.57
C LEU A 17 -2.57 0.85 -5.54
N PHE A 18 -3.36 0.27 -6.43
CA PHE A 18 -4.19 1.01 -7.37
C PHE A 18 -5.49 1.43 -6.70
N LEU A 19 -5.69 2.75 -6.59
CA LEU A 19 -6.83 3.42 -5.99
C LEU A 19 -7.30 4.55 -6.92
N PRO A 20 -7.90 4.21 -8.08
CA PRO A 20 -8.39 5.22 -9.01
C PRO A 20 -9.56 6.00 -8.39
N GLY A 21 -9.57 7.33 -8.60
CA GLY A 21 -10.66 8.19 -8.14
C GLY A 21 -10.57 8.64 -6.68
N PHE A 22 -9.49 8.30 -5.97
CA PHE A 22 -9.21 8.82 -4.63
C PHE A 22 -8.02 9.79 -4.64
N ASP A 23 -8.03 10.70 -3.69
CA ASP A 23 -6.91 11.59 -3.42
C ASP A 23 -6.08 11.11 -2.21
N LYS A 24 -4.81 11.53 -2.15
CA LYS A 24 -3.92 11.24 -1.00
C LYS A 24 -4.57 11.59 0.34
N THR A 25 -5.38 12.63 0.39
CA THR A 25 -6.06 13.10 1.61
C THR A 25 -7.16 12.17 2.08
N GLN A 26 -7.75 11.40 1.17
CA GLN A 26 -8.79 10.41 1.44
C GLN A 26 -8.22 9.01 1.67
N VAL A 27 -6.92 8.84 1.40
CA VAL A 27 -6.20 7.59 1.57
C VAL A 27 -5.44 7.61 2.89
N LYS A 28 -5.84 6.74 3.80
CA LYS A 28 -5.19 6.50 5.07
C LYS A 28 -4.49 5.16 5.03
N LEU A 29 -3.23 5.16 5.44
CA LEU A 29 -2.44 3.94 5.53
C LEU A 29 -2.15 3.66 7.00
N THR A 30 -2.55 2.48 7.45
CA THR A 30 -2.38 2.03 8.82
C THR A 30 -1.62 0.71 8.80
N GLN A 31 -0.41 0.70 9.34
CA GLN A 31 0.39 -0.51 9.49
C GLN A 31 0.12 -1.17 10.84
N TYR A 32 -0.26 -2.43 10.82
CA TYR A 32 -0.41 -3.29 11.99
C TYR A 32 0.53 -4.49 11.86
N GLY A 33 1.74 -4.35 12.39
CA GLY A 33 2.77 -5.41 12.36
C GLY A 33 3.09 -5.86 10.92
N PRO A 34 2.77 -7.11 10.55
CA PRO A 34 2.99 -7.64 9.20
C PRO A 34 1.90 -7.25 8.18
N GLU A 35 0.85 -6.56 8.59
CA GLU A 35 -0.28 -6.21 7.73
C GLU A 35 -0.38 -4.69 7.53
N VAL A 36 -0.72 -4.29 6.32
CA VAL A 36 -0.99 -2.90 5.97
C VAL A 36 -2.45 -2.78 5.60
N THR A 37 -3.18 -1.97 6.35
CA THR A 37 -4.55 -1.59 6.02
C THR A 37 -4.52 -0.27 5.28
N VAL A 38 -5.05 -0.26 4.06
CA VAL A 38 -5.25 0.97 3.29
C VAL A 38 -6.73 1.26 3.25
N GLU A 39 -7.11 2.42 3.77
CA GLU A 39 -8.48 2.93 3.80
C GLU A 39 -8.55 4.09 2.81
N ALA A 40 -9.35 3.98 1.76
CA ALA A 40 -9.56 5.00 0.76
C ALA A 40 -11.05 5.38 0.73
N GLY A 41 -11.40 6.50 1.35
CA GLY A 41 -12.81 6.87 1.55
C GLY A 41 -13.55 5.80 2.37
N ASP A 42 -14.49 5.09 1.71
CA ASP A 42 -15.28 4.01 2.32
C ASP A 42 -14.73 2.60 2.00
N GLN A 43 -13.70 2.51 1.14
CA GLN A 43 -13.06 1.24 0.81
C GLN A 43 -11.92 0.94 1.77
N ARG A 44 -11.91 -0.26 2.33
CA ARG A 44 -10.81 -0.78 3.15
C ARG A 44 -10.20 -2.00 2.50
N HIS A 45 -8.90 -1.91 2.21
CA HIS A 45 -8.09 -3.00 1.69
C HIS A 45 -7.03 -3.42 2.70
N ASN A 46 -7.11 -4.67 3.14
CA ASN A 46 -6.09 -5.30 3.95
C ASN A 46 -5.06 -5.97 3.02
N LEU A 47 -3.80 -5.55 3.14
CA LEU A 47 -2.66 -6.05 2.39
C LEU A 47 -1.72 -6.75 3.37
N SER A 48 -1.57 -8.05 3.20
CA SER A 48 -0.56 -8.81 3.96
C SER A 48 0.81 -8.55 3.35
N LEU A 49 1.77 -8.04 4.13
CA LEU A 49 3.12 -7.81 3.64
C LEU A 49 3.81 -9.15 3.36
N PRO A 50 4.46 -9.32 2.20
CA PRO A 50 5.26 -10.51 1.97
C PRO A 50 6.43 -10.58 2.97
N PRO A 51 6.97 -11.79 3.23
CA PRO A 51 8.08 -12.00 4.18
C PRO A 51 9.28 -11.06 3.97
N ALA A 52 9.55 -10.67 2.71
CA ALA A 52 10.64 -9.76 2.34
C ALA A 52 10.46 -8.32 2.87
N LEU A 53 9.22 -7.89 3.08
CA LEU A 53 8.84 -6.58 3.63
C LEU A 53 8.30 -6.67 5.06
N ASN A 54 8.13 -7.89 5.57
CA ASN A 54 7.57 -8.16 6.87
C ASN A 54 8.49 -7.61 7.97
N GLY A 55 7.93 -6.83 8.90
CA GLY A 55 8.70 -6.15 9.94
C GLY A 55 9.42 -4.88 9.50
N ARG A 56 9.38 -4.49 8.21
CA ARG A 56 9.86 -3.18 7.78
C ARG A 56 8.86 -2.10 8.13
N SER A 57 9.37 -0.95 8.54
CA SER A 57 8.54 0.21 8.83
C SER A 57 8.26 0.97 7.55
N VAL A 58 7.07 1.55 7.42
CA VAL A 58 6.80 2.48 6.33
C VAL A 58 7.68 3.71 6.52
N THR A 59 8.61 3.93 5.60
CA THR A 59 9.48 5.11 5.57
C THR A 59 8.79 6.28 4.89
N GLY A 60 7.82 6.00 4.01
CA GLY A 60 7.00 7.02 3.39
C GLY A 60 5.91 6.44 2.50
N ALA A 61 4.97 7.29 2.12
CA ALA A 61 3.95 6.95 1.13
C ALA A 61 3.72 8.12 0.18
N LYS A 62 3.64 7.83 -1.11
CA LYS A 62 3.39 8.79 -2.17
C LYS A 62 2.20 8.33 -3.00
N PHE A 63 1.23 9.21 -3.18
CA PHE A 63 0.13 8.97 -4.09
C PHE A 63 0.42 9.65 -5.43
N GLN A 64 0.37 8.91 -6.53
CA GLN A 64 0.66 9.44 -7.87
C GLN A 64 -0.16 8.67 -8.92
N GLU A 65 -0.87 9.39 -9.79
CA GLU A 65 -1.65 8.82 -10.91
C GLU A 65 -2.68 7.74 -10.50
N GLY A 66 -3.29 7.88 -9.33
CA GLY A 66 -4.23 6.87 -8.81
C GLY A 66 -3.54 5.64 -8.20
N TYR A 67 -2.24 5.70 -7.96
CA TYR A 67 -1.48 4.67 -7.26
C TYR A 67 -0.92 5.20 -5.95
N LEU A 68 -1.16 4.46 -4.87
CA LEU A 68 -0.47 4.66 -3.60
C LEU A 68 0.80 3.82 -3.60
N ILE A 69 1.96 4.48 -3.65
CA ILE A 69 3.28 3.90 -3.58
C ILE A 69 3.79 4.04 -2.14
N VAL A 70 3.91 2.93 -1.45
CA VAL A 70 4.36 2.83 -0.07
C VAL A 70 5.79 2.33 -0.07
N SER A 71 6.69 3.07 0.56
CA SER A 71 8.10 2.71 0.69
C SER A 71 8.37 2.15 2.08
N PHE A 72 9.12 1.06 2.14
CA PHE A 72 9.51 0.38 3.37
C PHE A 72 11.04 0.35 3.47
N GLY A 73 11.58 0.64 4.65
CA GLY A 73 13.02 0.72 4.90
C GLY A 73 13.40 0.54 6.36
#